data_AF-Q1D4C1-F1
#
_entry.id   AF-Q1D4C1-F1
#
_cell.length_a   1.000
_cell.length_b   1.000
_cell.length_c   1.000
_cell.angle_alpha   90.00
_cell.angle_beta   90.00
_cell.angle_gamma   90.00
#
_symmetry.space_group_name_H-M   'P 1'
#
loop_
_entity.id
_entity.type
_entity.pdbx_description
1 polymer ?
#
loop_
_entity_poly.entity_id
_entity_poly.type
_entity_poly.pdbx_seq_one_letter_code
_entity_poly.pdbx_strand_id
1 'polypeptide(L)'
;MRVDVGEELAYMWLPCRLRLSPPVPGATPMFERPHERRSHLRFDKVFTVYLTTQDGMLRGVGRNISARGMFVEVRDQVGLGEKLKVTFAGEDGTEMTCLCEVRYQVALAFGRKDGREGSSRGVGLRIVAYETQDDAPLLLVDRERVMH
;
A
#
# COMPACT_ATOMS: atom_id res chain seq x y z
N MET A 1 -21.27 -16.53 -11.17
CA MET A 1 -20.82 -16.98 -9.84
C MET A 1 -19.94 -15.85 -9.30
N ARG A 2 -20.36 -15.14 -8.25
CA ARG A 2 -19.65 -13.99 -7.67
C ARG A 2 -18.44 -14.53 -6.91
N VAL A 3 -17.24 -14.14 -7.27
CA VAL A 3 -16.07 -14.27 -6.39
C VAL A 3 -15.91 -12.92 -5.72
N ASP A 4 -16.26 -12.86 -4.45
CA ASP A 4 -16.18 -11.66 -3.62
C ASP A 4 -14.71 -11.48 -3.23
N VAL A 5 -13.95 -10.68 -4.00
CA VAL A 5 -12.54 -10.35 -3.70
C VAL A 5 -12.41 -9.63 -2.34
N GLY A 6 -13.54 -9.21 -1.74
CA GLY A 6 -13.61 -8.71 -0.37
C GLY A 6 -13.32 -9.77 0.70
N GLU A 7 -13.65 -11.05 0.46
CA GLU A 7 -13.45 -12.10 1.46
C GLU A 7 -11.99 -12.58 1.54
N GLU A 8 -11.27 -12.66 0.42
CA GLU A 8 -9.87 -13.08 0.42
C GLU A 8 -8.94 -12.05 1.09
N LEU A 9 -9.29 -10.76 0.97
CA LEU A 9 -8.69 -9.72 1.80
C LEU A 9 -9.09 -9.91 3.26
N ALA A 10 -10.36 -10.18 3.58
CA ALA A 10 -10.83 -10.32 4.97
C ALA A 10 -10.08 -11.38 5.80
N TYR A 11 -9.56 -12.45 5.19
CA TYR A 11 -8.79 -13.48 5.90
C TYR A 11 -7.42 -13.01 6.40
N MET A 12 -6.81 -11.99 5.79
CA MET A 12 -5.58 -11.39 6.33
C MET A 12 -5.83 -10.38 7.48
N TRP A 13 -7.11 -10.15 7.88
CA TRP A 13 -7.56 -8.89 8.52
C TRP A 13 -8.12 -9.00 9.97
N LEU A 14 -7.93 -10.07 10.74
CA LEU A 14 -8.42 -10.15 12.14
C LEU A 14 -7.47 -10.93 13.10
N PRO A 15 -7.15 -10.45 14.34
CA PRO A 15 -7.45 -9.16 14.99
C PRO A 15 -6.20 -8.47 15.62
N CYS A 16 -5.79 -7.31 15.09
CA CYS A 16 -4.94 -6.38 15.85
C CYS A 16 -5.82 -5.58 16.82
N ARG A 17 -5.84 -5.96 18.10
CA ARG A 17 -6.43 -5.18 19.20
C ARG A 17 -5.70 -3.84 19.34
N LEU A 18 -6.32 -2.76 18.87
CA LEU A 18 -5.96 -1.39 19.24
C LEU A 18 -6.16 -1.19 20.76
N ARG A 19 -5.07 -1.08 21.53
CA ARG A 19 -5.12 -0.47 22.87
C ARG A 19 -5.14 1.04 22.70
N LEU A 20 -6.33 1.64 22.76
CA LEU A 20 -6.49 3.07 22.95
C LEU A 20 -6.16 3.39 24.42
N SER A 21 -5.14 4.20 24.65
CA SER A 21 -4.88 4.79 25.97
C SER A 21 -5.97 5.82 26.32
N PRO A 22 -6.35 5.95 27.61
CA PRO A 22 -7.36 6.92 28.01
C PRO A 22 -6.83 8.36 27.89
N PRO A 23 -7.69 9.34 27.55
CA PRO A 23 -7.30 10.74 27.42
C PRO A 23 -7.05 11.39 28.79
N VAL A 24 -6.05 12.28 28.84
CA VAL A 24 -5.73 13.09 30.02
C VAL A 24 -6.78 14.19 30.19
N PRO A 25 -7.36 14.42 31.39
CA PRO A 25 -8.35 15.46 31.60
C PRO A 25 -7.70 16.86 31.60
N GLY A 26 -8.19 17.79 30.76
CA GLY A 26 -7.84 19.21 30.83
C GLY A 26 -7.41 19.87 29.52
N ALA A 27 -7.22 19.13 28.43
CA ALA A 27 -6.89 19.72 27.12
C ALA A 27 -8.17 20.04 26.33
N THR A 28 -8.42 21.32 26.06
CA THR A 28 -9.45 21.76 25.10
C THR A 28 -9.05 21.30 23.70
N PRO A 29 -9.85 20.50 22.98
CA PRO A 29 -9.47 20.04 21.65
C PRO A 29 -9.84 21.12 20.62
N MET A 30 -8.90 22.01 20.29
CA MET A 30 -8.91 22.78 19.03
C MET A 30 -8.08 22.08 17.94
N PHE A 31 -7.96 20.76 17.98
CA PHE A 31 -7.56 20.01 16.80
C PHE A 31 -8.82 19.71 16.01
N GLU A 32 -9.01 20.42 14.90
CA GLU A 32 -9.82 19.93 13.80
C GLU A 32 -9.50 18.45 13.62
N ARG A 33 -10.52 17.59 13.71
CA ARG A 33 -10.38 16.18 13.37
C ARG A 33 -9.68 16.15 12.02
N PRO A 34 -8.51 15.50 11.87
CA PRO A 34 -7.90 15.34 10.57
C PRO A 34 -8.98 14.79 9.67
N HIS A 35 -9.47 15.61 8.74
CA HIS A 35 -10.50 15.17 7.81
C HIS A 35 -9.91 13.92 7.18
N GLU A 36 -10.53 12.78 7.41
CA GLU A 36 -9.97 11.50 6.99
C GLU A 36 -9.95 11.51 5.46
N ARG A 37 -8.82 11.94 4.88
CA ARG A 37 -8.70 12.22 3.44
C ARG A 37 -8.68 10.93 2.61
N ARG A 38 -8.81 9.77 3.26
CA ARG A 38 -8.61 8.45 2.67
C ARG A 38 -9.90 7.65 2.84
N SER A 39 -10.45 7.22 1.71
CA SER A 39 -11.67 6.40 1.69
C SER A 39 -11.43 4.92 1.98
N HIS A 40 -10.18 4.49 2.26
CA HIS A 40 -9.83 3.09 2.50
C HIS A 40 -8.87 2.93 3.68
N LEU A 41 -9.10 1.86 4.46
CA LEU A 41 -8.22 1.43 5.52
C LEU A 41 -6.84 1.02 4.97
N ARG A 42 -5.78 1.45 5.66
CA ARG A 42 -4.38 1.12 5.36
C ARG A 42 -3.83 0.31 6.53
N PHE A 43 -3.16 -0.79 6.21
CA PHE A 43 -2.46 -1.61 7.18
C PHE A 43 -0.98 -1.34 7.06
N ASP A 44 -0.36 -0.94 8.16
CA ASP A 44 1.09 -0.88 8.24
C ASP A 44 1.61 -2.31 8.44
N LYS A 45 2.31 -2.83 7.42
CA LYS A 45 2.83 -4.19 7.35
C LYS A 45 4.20 -4.15 6.71
N VAL A 46 5.15 -4.91 7.23
CA VAL A 46 6.50 -5.05 6.65
C VAL A 46 6.58 -6.37 5.90
N PHE A 47 6.74 -6.31 4.58
CA PHE A 47 6.81 -7.49 3.72
C PHE A 47 7.74 -7.25 2.53
N THR A 48 8.30 -8.32 1.97
CA THR A 48 9.16 -8.22 0.77
C THR A 48 8.26 -8.04 -0.45
N VAL A 49 8.67 -7.13 -1.33
CA VAL A 49 8.01 -6.92 -2.63
C VAL A 49 9.05 -6.93 -3.75
N TYR A 50 8.63 -7.38 -4.92
CA TYR A 50 9.41 -7.33 -6.16
C TYR A 50 8.72 -6.37 -7.13
N LEU A 51 9.41 -5.34 -7.59
CA LEU A 51 8.90 -4.40 -8.58
C LEU A 51 9.54 -4.70 -9.91
N THR A 52 8.71 -4.95 -10.92
CA THR A 52 9.16 -5.15 -12.30
C THR A 52 8.87 -3.86 -13.08
N THR A 53 9.96 -3.23 -13.50
CA THR A 53 9.99 -1.99 -14.29
C THR A 53 10.38 -2.32 -15.73
N GLN A 54 10.44 -1.31 -16.61
CA GLN A 54 10.94 -1.50 -17.97
C GLN A 54 12.44 -1.83 -18.00
N ASP A 55 13.20 -1.31 -17.03
CA ASP A 55 14.65 -1.46 -16.94
C ASP A 55 15.11 -2.71 -16.18
N GLY A 56 14.16 -3.47 -15.63
CA GLY A 56 14.43 -4.72 -14.92
C GLY A 56 13.61 -4.89 -13.64
N MET A 57 14.08 -5.80 -12.77
CA MET A 57 13.42 -6.13 -11.51
C MET A 57 14.23 -5.62 -10.32
N LEU A 58 13.54 -4.98 -9.37
CA LEU A 58 14.11 -4.47 -8.13
C LEU A 58 13.37 -5.02 -6.92
N ARG A 59 14.12 -5.27 -5.84
CA ARG A 59 13.55 -5.72 -4.56
C ARG A 59 13.28 -4.51 -3.68
N GLY A 60 12.11 -4.49 -3.06
CA GLY A 60 11.70 -3.48 -2.10
C GLY A 60 11.13 -4.07 -0.81
N VAL A 61 10.79 -3.17 0.11
CA VAL A 61 10.09 -3.51 1.35
C VAL A 61 8.77 -2.74 1.38
N GLY A 62 7.65 -3.44 1.26
CA GLY A 62 6.33 -2.86 1.53
C GLY A 62 6.26 -2.47 2.99
N ARG A 63 5.91 -1.21 3.29
CA ARG A 63 5.74 -0.69 4.66
C ARG A 63 4.27 -0.55 5.04
N ASN A 64 3.40 -0.48 4.04
CA ASN A 64 1.96 -0.52 4.22
C ASN A 64 1.25 -0.92 2.93
N ILE A 65 0.00 -1.35 3.09
CA ILE A 65 -0.87 -1.70 1.97
C ILE A 65 -2.33 -1.31 2.25
N SER A 66 -3.06 -1.05 1.18
CA SER A 66 -4.51 -0.81 1.15
C SER A 66 -5.07 -1.36 -0.17
N ALA A 67 -6.38 -1.40 -0.32
CA ALA A 67 -7.04 -1.82 -1.56
C ALA A 67 -6.68 -0.98 -2.81
N ARG A 68 -6.14 0.25 -2.63
CA ARG A 68 -5.86 1.19 -3.74
C ARG A 68 -4.39 1.55 -3.89
N GLY A 69 -3.53 1.09 -2.99
CA GLY A 69 -2.15 1.55 -3.00
C GLY A 69 -1.31 1.01 -1.85
N MET A 70 -0.01 1.22 -1.99
CA MET A 70 1.01 0.79 -1.04
C MET A 70 2.16 1.78 -1.00
N PHE A 71 2.93 1.78 0.09
CA PHE A 71 4.23 2.44 0.13
C PHE A 71 5.31 1.38 0.18
N VAL A 72 6.31 1.55 -0.66
CA VAL A 72 7.43 0.62 -0.79
C VAL A 72 8.72 1.39 -0.58
N GLU A 73 9.54 0.91 0.35
CA GLU A 73 10.92 1.35 0.49
C GLU A 73 11.78 0.65 -0.57
N VAL A 74 12.53 1.45 -1.33
CA VAL A 74 13.38 1.00 -2.45
C VAL A 74 14.75 1.65 -2.34
N ARG A 75 15.78 0.97 -2.82
CA ARG A 75 17.14 1.53 -2.87
C ARG A 75 17.34 2.41 -4.10
N ASP A 76 16.79 1.95 -5.22
CA ASP A 76 16.92 2.57 -6.53
C ASP A 76 15.79 3.58 -6.78
N GLN A 77 16.02 4.48 -7.74
CA GLN A 77 15.02 5.46 -8.15
C GLN A 77 14.04 4.83 -9.13
N VAL A 78 12.74 5.08 -8.93
CA VAL A 78 11.67 4.64 -9.83
C VAL A 78 10.91 5.86 -10.29
N GLY A 79 10.69 6.05 -11.59
CA GLY A 79 10.17 7.30 -12.16
C GLY A 79 8.78 7.66 -11.67
N LEU A 80 8.49 8.96 -11.48
CA LEU A 80 7.12 9.42 -11.21
C LEU A 80 6.22 9.15 -12.44
N GLY A 81 5.00 8.67 -12.19
CA GLY A 81 4.04 8.30 -13.24
C GLY A 81 4.37 6.99 -13.96
N GLU A 82 5.49 6.36 -13.64
CA GLU A 82 5.88 5.07 -14.20
C GLU A 82 4.85 3.99 -13.80
N LYS A 83 4.54 3.11 -14.75
CA LYS A 83 3.71 1.92 -14.52
C LYS A 83 4.59 0.71 -14.35
N LEU A 84 4.42 0.00 -13.25
CA LEU A 84 5.22 -1.16 -12.88
C LEU A 84 4.33 -2.29 -12.33
N LYS A 85 4.83 -3.51 -12.36
CA LYS A 85 4.20 -4.63 -11.66
C LYS A 85 4.80 -4.76 -10.27
N VAL A 86 3.97 -4.94 -9.25
CA VAL A 86 4.43 -5.31 -7.90
C VAL A 86 3.95 -6.71 -7.59
N THR A 87 4.89 -7.59 -7.27
CA THR A 87 4.63 -8.96 -6.83
C THR A 87 5.02 -9.11 -5.37
N PHE A 88 4.15 -9.74 -4.58
CA PHE A 88 4.40 -10.06 -3.18
C PHE A 88 3.63 -11.29 -2.74
N ALA A 89 4.11 -11.96 -1.70
CA ALA A 89 3.46 -13.13 -1.15
C ALA A 89 2.59 -12.78 0.07
N GLY A 90 1.42 -13.41 0.14
CA GLY A 90 0.60 -13.52 1.35
C GLY A 90 1.28 -14.36 2.43
N GLU A 91 0.68 -14.40 3.62
CA GLU A 91 1.21 -15.18 4.76
C GLU A 91 1.10 -16.70 4.53
N ASP A 92 0.15 -17.09 3.71
CA ASP A 92 -0.10 -18.45 3.23
C ASP A 92 0.86 -18.86 2.09
N GLY A 93 1.70 -17.93 1.61
CA GLY A 93 2.61 -18.14 0.49
C GLY A 93 1.97 -17.88 -0.88
N THR A 94 0.71 -17.45 -0.94
CA THR A 94 0.04 -17.11 -2.20
C THR A 94 0.69 -15.87 -2.81
N GLU A 95 1.17 -15.96 -4.05
CA GLU A 95 1.75 -14.82 -4.76
C GLU A 95 0.65 -13.97 -5.39
N MET A 96 0.71 -12.66 -5.15
CA MET A 96 -0.18 -11.69 -5.77
C MET A 96 0.63 -10.68 -6.56
N THR A 97 0.20 -10.41 -7.79
CA THR A 97 0.79 -9.38 -8.64
C THR A 97 -0.24 -8.28 -8.91
N CYS A 98 0.19 -7.03 -8.85
CA CYS A 98 -0.67 -5.89 -9.16
C CYS A 98 0.06 -4.88 -10.05
N LEU A 99 -0.68 -4.32 -11.00
CA LEU A 99 -0.25 -3.22 -11.84
C LEU A 99 -0.39 -1.93 -11.04
N CYS A 100 0.71 -1.20 -10.90
CA CYS A 100 0.80 0.00 -10.09
C CYS A 100 1.32 1.19 -10.90
N GLU A 101 0.96 2.40 -10.47
CA GLU A 101 1.51 3.67 -10.95
C GLU A 101 2.21 4.40 -9.81
N VAL A 102 3.42 4.89 -10.04
CA VAL A 102 4.16 5.69 -9.06
C VAL A 102 3.52 7.07 -8.92
N ARG A 103 2.99 7.38 -7.73
CA ARG A 103 2.30 8.65 -7.46
C ARG A 103 3.17 9.69 -6.76
N TYR A 104 4.07 9.24 -5.89
CA TYR A 104 4.99 10.13 -5.20
C TYR A 104 6.26 9.38 -4.81
N GLN A 105 7.34 10.13 -4.63
CA GLN A 105 8.61 9.64 -4.12
C GLN A 105 8.88 10.31 -2.77
N VAL A 106 9.58 9.59 -1.90
CA VAL A 106 10.03 10.07 -0.61
C VAL A 106 11.52 9.80 -0.51
N ALA A 107 12.30 10.83 -0.18
CA ALA A 107 13.70 10.70 0.18
C ALA A 107 13.90 11.45 1.50
N LEU A 108 14.24 10.71 2.55
CA LEU A 108 14.46 11.22 3.90
C LEU A 108 15.94 11.10 4.24
N ALA A 109 16.57 12.20 4.59
CA ALA A 109 17.88 12.20 5.25
C ALA A 109 17.67 12.46 6.74
N PHE A 110 18.38 11.73 7.59
CA PHE A 110 18.27 11.85 9.04
C PHE A 110 19.62 11.61 9.71
N GLY A 111 19.90 12.35 10.78
CA GLY A 111 21.06 12.09 11.63
C GLY A 111 20.84 10.84 12.47
N ARG A 112 21.81 9.94 12.51
CA ARG A 112 21.83 8.79 13.43
C ARG A 112 22.52 9.16 14.73
N LYS A 113 22.22 8.41 15.81
CA LYS A 113 22.80 8.64 17.15
C LYS A 113 24.32 8.50 17.21
N ASP A 114 24.92 7.81 16.24
CA ASP A 114 26.37 7.63 16.09
C ASP A 114 27.04 8.80 15.33
N GLY A 115 26.31 9.88 15.04
CA GLY A 115 26.80 11.04 14.30
C GLY A 115 26.90 10.83 12.79
N ARG A 116 26.50 9.66 12.27
CA ARG A 116 26.47 9.39 10.83
C ARG A 116 25.16 9.85 10.22
N GLU A 117 25.20 10.17 8.93
CA GLU A 117 24.00 10.43 8.16
C GLU A 117 23.34 9.11 7.74
N GLY A 118 22.03 9.01 7.94
CA GLY A 118 21.17 7.97 7.39
C GLY A 118 20.32 8.55 6.26
N SER A 119 20.04 7.73 5.26
CA SER A 119 18.98 8.04 4.29
C SER A 119 18.02 6.88 4.13
N SER A 120 16.76 7.19 3.86
CA SER A 120 15.72 6.24 3.49
C SER A 120 14.98 6.78 2.28
N ARG A 121 14.63 5.90 1.35
CA ARG A 121 13.94 6.25 0.11
C ARG A 121 12.77 5.30 -0.12
N GLY A 122 11.69 5.81 -0.67
CA GLY A 122 10.54 5.00 -0.99
C GLY A 122 9.61 5.65 -1.98
N VAL A 123 8.67 4.86 -2.48
CA VAL A 123 7.70 5.26 -3.49
C VAL A 123 6.30 4.93 -3.02
N GLY A 124 5.39 5.87 -3.24
CA GLY A 124 3.96 5.67 -3.08
C GLY A 124 3.36 5.18 -4.38
N LEU A 125 2.75 4.00 -4.33
CA LEU A 125 2.17 3.34 -5.48
C LEU A 125 0.64 3.39 -5.40
N ARG A 126 0.00 3.69 -6.52
CA ARG A 126 -1.43 3.48 -6.71
C ARG A 126 -1.63 2.18 -7.47
N ILE A 127 -2.44 1.28 -6.90
CA ILE A 127 -2.86 0.06 -7.59
C ILE A 127 -3.89 0.45 -8.65
N VAL A 128 -3.60 0.06 -9.88
CA VAL A 128 -4.45 0.29 -11.06
C VAL A 128 -5.30 -0.95 -11.33
N ALA A 129 -4.69 -2.13 -11.24
CA ALA A 129 -5.37 -3.41 -11.39
C ALA A 129 -4.61 -4.48 -10.60
N TYR A 130 -5.34 -5.49 -10.13
CA TYR A 130 -4.73 -6.74 -9.69
C TYR A 130 -4.60 -7.64 -10.92
N GLU A 131 -3.42 -8.21 -11.13
CA GLU A 131 -3.31 -9.34 -12.04
C GLU A 131 -3.94 -10.49 -11.29
N THR A 132 -5.17 -10.81 -11.66
CA THR A 132 -5.72 -12.08 -11.25
C THR A 132 -4.92 -13.16 -11.96
N GLN A 133 -4.49 -14.16 -11.19
CA GLN A 133 -3.96 -15.38 -11.77
C GLN A 133 -5.17 -16.09 -12.33
N ASP A 134 -5.52 -15.73 -13.55
CA ASP A 134 -6.85 -15.95 -14.06
C ASP A 134 -6.71 -16.57 -15.42
N ASP A 135 -7.59 -17.51 -15.68
CA ASP A 135 -8.13 -17.59 -17.02
C ASP A 135 -9.02 -16.37 -17.38
N ALA A 136 -9.22 -15.34 -16.53
CA ALA A 136 -9.86 -14.06 -16.92
C ALA A 136 -9.63 -12.78 -16.03
N PRO A 137 -8.92 -11.72 -16.46
CA PRO A 137 -8.66 -10.52 -15.63
C PRO A 137 -9.93 -9.81 -15.08
N LEU A 138 -10.02 -9.67 -13.75
CA LEU A 138 -11.05 -8.84 -13.09
C LEU A 138 -10.70 -7.35 -13.18
N LEU A 139 -11.13 -6.72 -14.28
CA LEU A 139 -11.11 -5.27 -14.42
C LEU A 139 -12.13 -4.65 -13.45
N LEU A 140 -11.65 -4.08 -12.35
CA LEU A 140 -12.44 -3.31 -11.41
C LEU A 140 -12.78 -1.93 -12.03
N VAL A 141 -13.68 -1.93 -13.00
CA VAL A 141 -14.24 -0.69 -13.59
C VAL A 141 -15.62 -0.48 -12.99
N ASP A 142 -15.70 0.51 -12.10
CA ASP A 142 -16.95 1.16 -11.70
C ASP A 142 -17.70 1.60 -12.97
N ARG A 143 -18.81 0.93 -13.30
CA ARG A 143 -19.80 1.45 -14.23
C ARG A 143 -21.08 1.74 -13.48
N GLU A 144 -21.33 3.05 -13.36
CA GLU A 144 -22.56 3.68 -12.90
C GLU A 144 -23.83 2.93 -13.31
N ARG A 145 -24.72 2.80 -12.33
CA ARG A 145 -26.12 2.44 -12.53
C ARG A 145 -26.82 3.53 -13.34
N VAL A 146 -27.38 3.16 -14.48
CA VAL A 146 -28.57 3.83 -15.03
C VAL A 146 -29.66 2.77 -15.10
N MET A 147 -30.61 2.85 -14.18
CA MET A 147 -31.86 2.08 -14.22
C MET A 147 -32.84 2.84 -15.10
N HIS A 148 -33.42 2.15 -16.08
CA HIS A 148 -34.72 2.49 -16.65
C HIS A 148 -35.79 1.63 -15.98
#